data_AF-A0A938NRB8-F1
#
_entry.id   AF-A0A938NRB8-F1
#
_cell.length_a   1.000
_cell.length_b   1.000
_cell.length_c   1.000
_cell.angle_alpha   90.00
_cell.angle_beta   90.00
_cell.angle_gamma   90.00
#
_symmetry.space_group_name_H-M   'P 1'
#
loop_
_entity.id
_entity.type
_entity.pdbx_description
1 polymer ?
#
loop_
_entity_poly.entity_id
_entity_poly.type
_entity_poly.pdbx_seq_one_letter_code
_entity_poly.pdbx_strand_id
1 'polypeptide(L)'
;MHTLCLFIAACWFLAVTAGAQVSLLDDGIQQFREGYREWNAQKMESALEPLRQDASELSRYWQSVIQFHIVLCRKEIDASGTVQFLEESLDRNPRDAELSIMLAVLYGRQIAARPVRGLWLGRKVNTLRSRALLAGEMNPRVHTLAGVCWMSAPAPHGNKDLALKHLLRAAELYSVEKESVRDFRVPVWGAALCYSRIGDLMIEKGDISSARRYYDDALQVNPLYEPAKKGLLGIEHEKKK
;
A
#
# COMPACT_ATOMS: atom_id res chain seq x y z
N MET A 1 -16.57 30.03 -55.14
CA MET A 1 -16.93 28.96 -54.18
C MET A 1 -15.71 28.11 -53.76
N HIS A 2 -14.54 28.72 -53.48
CA HIS A 2 -13.34 27.97 -53.04
C HIS A 2 -12.66 28.55 -51.78
N THR A 3 -13.17 29.65 -51.23
CA THR A 3 -12.64 30.29 -50.01
C THR A 3 -13.36 29.90 -48.72
N LEU A 4 -14.50 29.20 -48.80
CA LEU A 4 -15.29 28.82 -47.62
C LEU A 4 -14.89 27.45 -47.00
N CYS A 5 -14.22 26.58 -47.76
CA CYS A 5 -13.79 25.26 -47.26
C CYS A 5 -12.52 25.32 -46.39
N LEU A 6 -11.72 26.38 -46.47
CA LEU A 6 -10.48 26.51 -45.70
C LEU A 6 -10.71 26.96 -44.25
N PHE A 7 -11.82 27.63 -43.95
CA PHE A 7 -12.13 28.07 -42.59
C PHE A 7 -12.71 26.95 -41.71
N ILE A 8 -13.41 25.98 -42.29
CA ILE A 8 -13.99 24.85 -41.53
C ILE A 8 -12.89 23.84 -41.15
N ALA A 9 -11.85 23.68 -41.97
CA ALA A 9 -10.70 22.82 -41.66
C ALA A 9 -9.82 23.38 -40.51
N ALA A 10 -9.72 24.71 -40.39
CA ALA A 10 -8.97 25.35 -39.29
C ALA A 10 -9.66 25.21 -37.92
N CYS A 11 -11.00 25.16 -37.89
CA CYS A 11 -11.76 24.92 -36.65
C CYS A 11 -11.71 23.46 -36.19
N TRP A 12 -11.47 22.49 -37.08
CA TRP A 12 -11.30 21.08 -36.70
C TRP A 12 -9.90 20.76 -36.18
N PHE A 13 -8.87 21.50 -36.60
CA PHE A 13 -7.52 21.31 -36.07
C PHE A 13 -7.28 21.97 -34.69
N LEU A 14 -8.08 22.97 -34.33
CA LEU A 14 -8.06 23.58 -32.99
C LEU A 14 -8.98 22.87 -31.98
N ALA A 15 -9.83 21.95 -32.43
CA ALA A 15 -10.74 21.19 -31.57
C ALA A 15 -10.16 19.84 -31.06
N VAL A 16 -8.97 19.44 -31.52
CA VAL A 16 -8.35 18.14 -31.16
C VAL A 16 -7.26 18.25 -30.08
N THR A 17 -6.94 19.46 -29.59
CA THR A 17 -5.97 19.67 -28.49
C THR A 17 -6.61 20.17 -27.19
N ALA A 18 -7.91 19.98 -27.01
CA ALA A 18 -8.57 20.07 -25.70
C ALA A 18 -8.58 18.70 -24.98
N GLY A 19 -7.56 17.87 -25.22
CA GLY A 19 -7.28 16.74 -24.35
C GLY A 19 -6.95 17.31 -22.97
N ALA A 20 -7.81 17.06 -21.99
CA ALA A 20 -7.61 17.51 -20.62
C ALA A 20 -6.16 17.23 -20.21
N GLN A 21 -5.40 18.29 -19.92
CA GLN A 21 -4.01 18.17 -19.50
C GLN A 21 -4.01 17.34 -18.22
N VAL A 22 -3.61 16.07 -18.33
CA VAL A 22 -3.55 15.16 -17.18
C VAL A 22 -2.63 15.80 -16.16
N SER A 23 -3.13 16.01 -14.94
CA SER A 23 -2.30 16.52 -13.85
C SER A 23 -1.13 15.57 -13.64
N LEU A 24 0.08 16.10 -13.43
CA LEU A 24 1.25 15.29 -13.07
C LEU A 24 0.96 14.38 -11.87
N LEU A 25 0.14 14.84 -10.92
CA LEU A 25 -0.36 14.03 -9.82
C LEU A 25 -1.17 12.82 -10.31
N ASP A 26 -2.14 13.04 -11.20
CA ASP A 26 -3.02 11.99 -11.68
C ASP A 26 -2.26 10.94 -12.51
N ASP A 27 -1.32 11.39 -13.33
CA ASP A 27 -0.41 10.52 -14.10
C ASP A 27 0.45 9.65 -13.17
N GLY A 28 1.10 10.26 -12.17
CA GLY A 28 1.88 9.54 -11.17
C GLY A 28 1.05 8.50 -10.40
N ILE A 29 -0.15 8.85 -9.96
CA ILE A 29 -1.04 7.91 -9.24
C ILE A 29 -1.46 6.75 -10.15
N GLN A 30 -1.78 7.02 -11.41
CA GLN A 30 -2.15 5.98 -12.38
C GLN A 30 -0.99 5.01 -12.64
N GLN A 31 0.21 5.51 -12.89
CA GLN A 31 1.40 4.67 -13.09
C GLN A 31 1.70 3.82 -11.85
N PHE A 32 1.58 4.39 -10.64
CA PHE A 32 1.73 3.63 -9.41
C PHE A 32 0.71 2.49 -9.32
N ARG A 33 -0.57 2.75 -9.60
CA ARG A 33 -1.63 1.73 -9.51
C ARG A 33 -1.37 0.55 -10.45
N GLU A 34 -0.91 0.82 -11.67
CA GLU A 34 -0.54 -0.22 -12.62
C GLU A 34 0.66 -1.03 -12.13
N GLY A 35 1.71 -0.37 -11.68
CA GLY A 35 2.88 -1.02 -11.09
C GLY A 35 2.54 -1.84 -9.85
N TYR A 36 1.72 -1.29 -8.95
CA TYR A 36 1.27 -1.94 -7.72
C TYR A 36 0.45 -3.19 -7.99
N ARG A 37 -0.50 -3.13 -8.94
CA ARG A 37 -1.32 -4.29 -9.33
C ARG A 37 -0.47 -5.46 -9.79
N GLU A 38 0.55 -5.18 -10.59
CA GLU A 38 1.48 -6.19 -11.11
C GLU A 38 2.62 -6.53 -10.13
N TRP A 39 2.69 -5.84 -9.00
CA TRP A 39 3.80 -5.90 -8.05
C TRP A 39 5.17 -5.72 -8.74
N ASN A 40 5.27 -4.68 -9.58
CA ASN A 40 6.44 -4.36 -10.39
C ASN A 40 7.11 -3.06 -9.92
N ALA A 41 8.28 -3.19 -9.28
CA ALA A 41 9.01 -2.05 -8.72
C ALA A 41 9.46 -1.02 -9.78
N GLN A 42 9.85 -1.46 -10.99
CA GLN A 42 10.29 -0.54 -12.04
C GLN A 42 9.15 0.37 -12.51
N LYS A 43 7.96 -0.20 -12.68
CA LYS A 43 6.74 0.56 -13.02
C LYS A 43 6.31 1.48 -11.88
N MET A 44 6.43 1.03 -10.62
CA MET A 44 6.17 1.91 -9.48
C MET A 44 7.19 3.07 -9.42
N GLU A 45 8.45 2.83 -9.78
CA GLU A 45 9.50 3.86 -9.75
C GLU A 45 9.31 4.93 -10.82
N SER A 46 8.80 4.58 -12.02
CA SER A 46 8.50 5.58 -13.06
C SER A 46 7.44 6.59 -12.61
N ALA A 47 6.52 6.17 -11.74
CA ALA A 47 5.48 7.03 -11.17
C ALA A 47 6.05 8.19 -10.31
N LEU A 48 7.30 8.11 -9.84
CA LEU A 48 7.91 9.17 -9.05
C LEU A 48 8.24 10.41 -9.88
N GLU A 49 8.51 10.26 -11.18
CA GLU A 49 8.96 11.36 -12.02
C GLU A 49 7.94 12.50 -12.13
N PRO A 50 6.67 12.26 -12.52
CA PRO A 50 5.69 13.34 -12.55
C PRO A 50 5.38 13.88 -11.15
N LEU A 51 5.40 13.03 -10.11
CA LEU A 51 5.12 13.47 -8.73
C LEU A 51 6.20 14.40 -8.18
N ARG A 52 7.48 14.20 -8.50
CA ARG A 52 8.57 15.09 -8.05
C ARG A 52 8.41 16.52 -8.58
N GLN A 53 7.72 16.68 -9.71
CA GLN A 53 7.44 17.98 -10.32
C GLN A 53 6.22 18.67 -9.69
N ASP A 54 5.41 17.96 -8.91
CA ASP A 54 4.30 18.50 -8.13
C ASP A 54 4.71 18.67 -6.65
N ALA A 55 4.77 19.93 -6.20
CA ALA A 55 5.21 20.28 -4.86
C ALA A 55 4.12 20.14 -3.77
N SER A 56 2.92 19.67 -4.11
CA SER A 56 1.81 19.51 -3.17
C SER A 56 2.10 18.45 -2.09
N GLU A 57 1.46 18.60 -0.93
CA GLU A 57 1.54 17.59 0.13
C GLU A 57 0.95 16.25 -0.28
N LEU A 58 -0.06 16.25 -1.16
CA LEU A 58 -0.65 15.03 -1.71
C LEU A 58 0.33 14.30 -2.62
N SER A 59 1.07 15.03 -3.47
CA SER A 59 2.17 14.44 -4.25
C SER A 59 3.24 13.84 -3.34
N ARG A 60 3.65 14.55 -2.28
CA ARG A 60 4.63 14.03 -1.31
C ARG A 60 4.14 12.76 -0.63
N TYR A 61 2.88 12.70 -0.21
CA TYR A 61 2.27 11.48 0.33
C TYR A 61 2.38 10.30 -0.65
N TRP A 62 2.02 10.52 -1.92
CA TRP A 62 2.10 9.47 -2.94
C TRP A 62 3.54 9.02 -3.21
N GLN A 63 4.51 9.93 -3.18
CA GLN A 63 5.93 9.58 -3.24
C GLN A 63 6.33 8.67 -2.06
N SER A 64 5.86 8.95 -0.84
CA SER A 64 6.11 8.10 0.33
C SER A 64 5.51 6.71 0.14
N VAL A 65 4.27 6.61 -0.34
CA VAL A 65 3.59 5.35 -0.63
C VAL A 65 4.37 4.54 -1.68
N ILE A 66 4.80 5.18 -2.76
CA ILE A 66 5.54 4.51 -3.84
C ILE A 66 6.87 3.97 -3.33
N GLN A 67 7.68 4.80 -2.67
CA GLN A 67 8.99 4.36 -2.16
C GLN A 67 8.85 3.23 -1.13
N PHE A 68 7.86 3.32 -0.24
CA PHE A 68 7.54 2.25 0.70
C PHE A 68 7.26 0.92 -0.02
N HIS A 69 6.43 0.94 -1.06
CA HIS A 69 6.08 -0.27 -1.80
C HIS A 69 7.24 -0.80 -2.65
N ILE A 70 8.11 0.06 -3.21
CA ILE A 70 9.33 -0.35 -3.90
C ILE A 70 10.24 -1.14 -2.95
N VAL A 71 10.47 -0.63 -1.73
CA VAL A 71 11.27 -1.33 -0.69
C VAL A 71 10.70 -2.72 -0.41
N LEU A 72 9.37 -2.83 -0.27
CA LEU A 72 8.70 -4.12 -0.04
C LEU A 72 8.82 -5.05 -1.25
N CYS A 73 8.67 -4.51 -2.46
CA CYS A 73 8.69 -5.26 -3.72
C CYS A 73 10.08 -5.83 -4.01
N ARG A 74 11.12 -5.00 -3.93
CA ARG A 74 12.53 -5.38 -4.13
C ARG A 74 13.11 -6.15 -2.95
N LYS A 75 12.39 -6.19 -1.82
CA LYS A 75 12.84 -6.75 -0.53
C LYS A 75 14.16 -6.12 -0.08
N GLU A 76 14.30 -4.81 -0.31
CA GLU A 76 15.52 -4.09 0.03
C GLU A 76 15.85 -4.24 1.52
N ILE A 77 17.12 -4.56 1.78
CA ILE A 77 17.66 -4.69 3.13
C ILE A 77 17.99 -3.29 3.67
N ASP A 78 18.60 -2.46 2.83
CA ASP A 78 18.88 -1.06 3.14
C ASP A 78 17.79 -0.17 2.54
N ALA A 79 16.90 0.30 3.40
CA ALA A 79 15.84 1.24 3.06
C ALA A 79 16.11 2.64 3.66
N SER A 80 17.36 2.98 3.96
CA SER A 80 17.73 4.22 4.67
C SER A 80 17.23 5.48 3.96
N GLY A 81 17.39 5.59 2.64
CA GLY A 81 16.88 6.73 1.86
C GLY A 81 15.36 6.88 1.94
N THR A 82 14.62 5.76 1.80
CA THR A 82 13.15 5.76 1.94
C THR A 82 12.72 6.12 3.37
N VAL A 83 13.42 5.58 4.37
CA VAL A 83 13.15 5.91 5.78
C VAL A 83 13.35 7.39 6.05
N GLN A 84 14.46 7.98 5.58
CA GLN A 84 14.71 9.40 5.71
C GLN A 84 13.60 10.22 5.03
N PHE A 85 13.20 9.86 3.80
CA PHE A 85 12.13 10.56 3.09
C PHE A 85 10.79 10.49 3.82
N LEU A 86 10.44 9.33 4.40
CA LEU A 86 9.22 9.18 5.21
C LEU A 86 9.29 9.98 6.52
N GLU A 87 10.46 10.04 7.17
CA GLU A 87 10.68 10.88 8.36
C GLU A 87 10.44 12.35 8.01
N GLU A 88 11.07 12.87 6.96
CA GLU A 88 10.89 14.25 6.49
C GLU A 88 9.44 14.55 6.09
N SER A 89 8.75 13.59 5.49
CA SER A 89 7.33 13.72 5.13
C SER A 89 6.43 13.76 6.37
N LEU A 90 6.73 12.94 7.38
CA LEU A 90 6.00 12.91 8.65
C LEU A 90 6.29 14.16 9.50
N ASP A 91 7.47 14.76 9.41
CA ASP A 91 7.79 16.02 10.09
C ASP A 91 6.95 17.18 9.53
N ARG A 92 6.62 17.16 8.24
CA ARG A 92 5.71 18.13 7.60
C ARG A 92 4.25 17.89 7.93
N ASN A 93 3.84 16.64 8.06
CA ASN A 93 2.50 16.26 8.50
C ASN A 93 2.56 15.28 9.69
N PRO A 94 2.71 15.79 10.93
CA PRO A 94 2.85 14.93 12.11
C PRO A 94 1.56 14.17 12.50
N ARG A 95 0.52 14.14 11.68
CA ARG A 95 -0.78 13.53 12.08
C ARG A 95 -1.41 12.60 11.03
N ASP A 96 -0.91 12.42 9.82
CA ASP A 96 0.25 11.55 9.57
C ASP A 96 0.06 10.07 9.94
N ALA A 97 -1.17 9.54 10.01
CA ALA A 97 -1.41 8.17 10.48
C ALA A 97 -0.80 7.08 9.58
N GLU A 98 -0.94 7.21 8.26
CA GLU A 98 -0.41 6.22 7.30
C GLU A 98 1.11 6.31 7.21
N LEU A 99 1.68 7.52 7.14
CA LEU A 99 3.14 7.71 7.14
C LEU A 99 3.75 7.14 8.42
N SER A 100 3.11 7.37 9.58
CA SER A 100 3.58 6.84 10.87
C SER A 100 3.69 5.32 10.86
N ILE A 101 2.66 4.62 10.38
CA ILE A 101 2.68 3.16 10.39
C ILE A 101 3.58 2.57 9.30
N MET A 102 3.70 3.21 8.12
CA MET A 102 4.64 2.78 7.09
C MET A 102 6.08 2.85 7.61
N LEU A 103 6.43 3.94 8.31
CA LEU A 103 7.73 4.10 8.95
C LEU A 103 7.97 3.02 10.02
N ALA A 104 6.95 2.69 10.83
CA ALA A 104 7.03 1.60 11.81
C ALA A 104 7.33 0.24 11.15
N VAL A 105 6.72 -0.04 9.99
CA VAL A 105 6.99 -1.26 9.22
C VAL A 105 8.44 -1.29 8.72
N LEU A 106 8.95 -0.17 8.17
CA LEU A 106 10.33 -0.10 7.68
C LEU A 106 11.36 -0.25 8.80
N TYR A 107 11.14 0.35 9.97
CA TYR A 107 11.97 0.11 11.14
C TYR A 107 11.92 -1.35 11.60
N GLY A 108 10.74 -1.99 11.59
CA GLY A 108 10.61 -3.42 11.86
C GLY A 108 11.51 -4.27 10.94
N ARG A 109 11.58 -3.94 9.65
CA ARG A 109 12.47 -4.60 8.69
C ARG A 109 13.95 -4.35 9.01
N GLN A 110 14.32 -3.12 9.38
CA GLN A 110 15.69 -2.81 9.78
C GLN A 110 16.12 -3.58 11.05
N ILE A 111 15.19 -3.78 12.00
CA ILE A 111 15.44 -4.63 13.17
C ILE A 111 15.65 -6.08 12.74
N ALA A 112 14.79 -6.62 11.86
CA ALA A 112 14.94 -7.98 11.35
C ALA A 112 16.29 -8.20 10.63
N ALA A 113 16.74 -7.22 9.84
CA ALA A 113 18.03 -7.28 9.16
C ALA A 113 19.23 -7.11 10.11
N ARG A 114 19.09 -6.28 11.16
CA ARG A 114 20.15 -5.98 12.13
C ARG A 114 19.57 -5.96 13.56
N PRO A 115 19.43 -7.12 14.22
CA PRO A 115 18.75 -7.23 15.52
C PRO A 115 19.29 -6.32 16.63
N VAL A 116 20.58 -5.97 16.57
CA VAL A 116 21.21 -5.02 17.50
C VAL A 116 20.52 -3.64 17.53
N ARG A 117 19.86 -3.23 16.44
CA ARG A 117 19.07 -1.98 16.39
C ARG A 117 17.74 -2.07 17.13
N GLY A 118 17.33 -3.27 17.54
CA GLY A 118 16.04 -3.54 18.20
C GLY A 118 15.80 -2.75 19.47
N LEU A 119 16.84 -2.49 20.27
CA LEU A 119 16.70 -1.74 21.53
C LEU A 119 16.19 -0.31 21.32
N TRP A 120 16.70 0.37 20.30
CA TRP A 120 16.32 1.74 19.97
C TRP A 120 15.11 1.81 19.04
N LEU A 121 15.14 1.05 17.94
CA LEU A 121 14.07 1.10 16.95
C LEU A 121 12.78 0.47 17.44
N GLY A 122 12.83 -0.53 18.34
CA GLY A 122 11.63 -1.16 18.90
C GLY A 122 10.73 -0.17 19.64
N ARG A 123 11.33 0.76 20.41
CA ARG A 123 10.58 1.86 21.06
C ARG A 123 9.93 2.78 20.03
N LYS A 124 10.68 3.18 18.99
CA LYS A 124 10.15 4.02 17.89
C LYS A 124 8.97 3.34 17.18
N VAL A 125 9.09 2.04 16.86
CA VAL A 125 8.01 1.24 16.24
C VAL A 125 6.74 1.28 17.09
N ASN A 126 6.86 1.07 18.40
CA ASN A 126 5.71 1.10 19.31
C ASN A 126 5.05 2.50 19.35
N THR A 127 5.86 3.56 19.47
CA THR A 127 5.36 4.94 19.47
C THR A 127 4.62 5.28 18.17
N LEU A 128 5.23 4.97 17.02
CA LEU A 128 4.66 5.24 15.71
C LEU A 128 3.37 4.45 15.47
N ARG A 129 3.34 3.17 15.84
CA ARG A 129 2.13 2.34 15.73
C ARG A 129 0.99 2.87 16.59
N SER A 130 1.26 3.24 17.85
CA SER A 130 0.25 3.81 18.74
C SER A 130 -0.29 5.13 18.20
N ARG A 131 0.58 6.02 17.72
CA ARG A 131 0.19 7.28 17.09
C ARG A 131 -0.68 7.05 15.85
N ALA A 132 -0.29 6.11 14.98
CA ALA A 132 -1.04 5.78 13.78
C ALA A 132 -2.44 5.27 14.11
N LEU A 133 -2.57 4.34 15.07
CA LEU A 133 -3.86 3.80 15.49
C LEU A 133 -4.77 4.87 16.11
N LEU A 134 -4.21 5.82 16.86
CA LEU A 134 -4.97 6.94 17.44
C LEU A 134 -5.44 7.93 16.36
N ALA A 135 -4.59 8.24 15.38
CA ALA A 135 -4.89 9.23 14.34
C ALA A 135 -5.69 8.66 13.16
N GLY A 136 -5.66 7.33 12.96
CA GLY A 136 -6.22 6.64 11.80
C GLY A 136 -7.14 5.48 12.18
N GLU A 137 -7.96 5.63 13.22
CA GLU A 137 -8.89 4.58 13.70
C GLU A 137 -9.85 4.06 12.61
N MET A 138 -10.21 4.93 11.66
CA MET A 138 -11.08 4.58 10.53
C MET A 138 -10.31 4.29 9.24
N ASN A 139 -8.98 4.22 9.30
CA ASN A 139 -8.14 4.00 8.13
C ASN A 139 -7.80 2.50 7.97
N PRO A 140 -8.26 1.82 6.92
CA PRO A 140 -8.03 0.38 6.75
C PRO A 140 -6.54 0.03 6.57
N ARG A 141 -5.75 0.91 5.96
CA ARG A 141 -4.31 0.70 5.75
C ARG A 141 -3.55 0.76 7.07
N VAL A 142 -3.94 1.65 7.98
CA VAL A 142 -3.37 1.73 9.33
C VAL A 142 -3.57 0.42 10.09
N HIS A 143 -4.80 -0.10 10.07
CA HIS A 143 -5.12 -1.38 10.71
C HIS A 143 -4.39 -2.56 10.05
N THR A 144 -4.28 -2.56 8.71
CA THR A 144 -3.55 -3.60 7.96
C THR A 144 -2.09 -3.65 8.38
N LEU A 145 -1.41 -2.50 8.34
CA LEU A 145 0.02 -2.42 8.65
C LEU A 145 0.29 -2.63 10.15
N ALA A 146 -0.60 -2.19 11.05
CA ALA A 146 -0.52 -2.53 12.46
C ALA A 146 -0.62 -4.05 12.69
N GLY A 147 -1.54 -4.72 11.99
CA GLY A 147 -1.66 -6.17 12.00
C GLY A 147 -0.37 -6.86 11.54
N VAL A 148 0.21 -6.42 10.42
CA VAL A 148 1.50 -6.92 9.91
C VAL A 148 2.63 -6.71 10.93
N CYS A 149 2.71 -5.56 11.59
CA CYS A 149 3.69 -5.32 12.65
C CYS A 149 3.57 -6.32 13.80
N TRP A 150 2.35 -6.55 14.30
CA TRP A 150 2.12 -7.51 15.39
C TRP A 150 2.41 -8.95 14.99
N MET A 151 2.08 -9.32 13.76
CA MET A 151 2.32 -10.65 13.20
C MET A 151 3.81 -10.96 13.02
N SER A 152 4.59 -9.95 12.61
CA SER A 152 5.99 -10.13 12.19
C SER A 152 7.01 -9.89 13.31
N ALA A 153 6.59 -9.27 14.43
CA ALA A 153 7.48 -9.01 15.54
C ALA A 153 7.90 -10.31 16.26
N PRO A 154 9.17 -10.45 16.67
CA PRO A 154 9.64 -11.62 17.39
C PRO A 154 9.02 -11.69 18.79
N ALA A 155 8.89 -12.90 19.35
CA ALA A 155 8.50 -13.07 20.74
C ALA A 155 9.48 -12.36 21.69
N PRO A 156 9.02 -11.77 22.81
CA PRO A 156 7.62 -11.68 23.27
C PRO A 156 6.83 -10.47 22.70
N HIS A 157 7.40 -9.74 21.74
CA HIS A 157 6.83 -8.47 21.23
C HIS A 157 5.77 -8.65 20.13
N GLY A 158 5.73 -9.82 19.49
CA GLY A 158 4.68 -10.21 18.55
C GLY A 158 3.43 -10.73 19.24
N ASN A 159 2.28 -10.53 18.61
CA ASN A 159 1.01 -11.04 19.10
C ASN A 159 0.07 -11.33 17.93
N LYS A 160 -0.10 -12.61 17.60
CA LYS A 160 -0.88 -13.06 16.44
C LYS A 160 -2.39 -12.85 16.61
N ASP A 161 -2.91 -12.87 17.83
CA ASP A 161 -4.33 -12.58 18.08
C ASP A 161 -4.63 -11.09 17.95
N LEU A 162 -3.75 -10.22 18.44
CA LEU A 162 -3.85 -8.78 18.18
C LEU A 162 -3.65 -8.48 16.68
N ALA A 163 -2.73 -9.17 16.01
CA ALA A 163 -2.56 -9.05 14.57
C ALA A 163 -3.88 -9.37 13.84
N LEU A 164 -4.50 -10.51 14.15
CA LEU A 164 -5.76 -10.92 13.57
C LEU A 164 -6.88 -9.90 13.84
N LYS A 165 -6.98 -9.40 15.08
CA LYS A 165 -7.96 -8.37 15.46
C LYS A 165 -7.84 -7.13 14.58
N HIS A 166 -6.62 -6.62 14.39
CA HIS A 166 -6.41 -5.44 13.55
C HIS A 166 -6.68 -5.74 12.07
N LEU A 167 -6.29 -6.91 11.56
CA LEU A 167 -6.54 -7.29 10.17
C LEU A 167 -8.04 -7.46 9.88
N LEU A 168 -8.81 -8.10 10.77
CA LEU A 168 -10.27 -8.20 10.61
C LEU A 168 -10.93 -6.82 10.62
N ARG A 169 -10.48 -5.92 11.50
CA ARG A 169 -10.94 -4.53 11.49
C ARG A 169 -10.62 -3.82 10.17
N ALA A 170 -9.44 -4.05 9.60
CA ALA A 170 -9.09 -3.50 8.29
C ALA A 170 -10.00 -4.04 7.18
N ALA A 171 -10.31 -5.34 7.18
CA ALA A 171 -11.22 -5.95 6.21
C ALA A 171 -12.62 -5.31 6.24
N GLU A 172 -13.17 -5.06 7.44
CA GLU A 172 -14.43 -4.30 7.60
C GLU A 172 -14.32 -2.87 7.05
N LEU A 173 -13.22 -2.18 7.32
CA LEU A 173 -13.02 -0.81 6.85
C LEU A 173 -12.86 -0.75 5.32
N TYR A 174 -12.23 -1.76 4.71
CA TYR A 174 -12.09 -1.84 3.25
C TYR A 174 -13.42 -2.07 2.53
N SER A 175 -14.37 -2.81 3.12
CA SER A 175 -15.69 -2.97 2.50
C SER A 175 -16.45 -1.64 2.44
N VAL A 176 -16.37 -0.83 3.51
CA VAL A 176 -16.93 0.53 3.56
C VAL A 176 -16.21 1.48 2.59
N GLU A 177 -14.87 1.40 2.51
CA GLU A 177 -14.08 2.24 1.60
C GLU A 177 -14.45 1.98 0.13
N LYS A 178 -14.63 0.70 -0.24
CA LYS A 178 -15.01 0.29 -1.61
C LYS A 178 -16.33 0.92 -2.07
N GLU A 179 -17.28 1.13 -1.17
CA GLU A 179 -18.59 1.71 -1.48
C GLU A 179 -18.56 3.24 -1.54
N SER A 180 -17.64 3.87 -0.81
CA SER A 180 -17.63 5.31 -0.53
C SER A 180 -16.65 6.13 -1.37
N VAL A 181 -15.53 5.55 -1.80
CA VAL A 181 -14.49 6.30 -2.53
C VAL A 181 -14.92 6.56 -3.98
N ARG A 182 -15.05 7.84 -4.32
CA ARG A 182 -15.32 8.33 -5.69
C ARG A 182 -14.12 9.05 -6.31
N ASP A 183 -13.24 9.61 -5.48
CA ASP A 183 -12.06 10.32 -5.93
C ASP A 183 -10.88 9.35 -6.16
N PHE A 184 -10.34 9.37 -7.37
CA PHE A 184 -9.18 8.58 -7.77
C PHE A 184 -7.90 8.93 -6.99
N ARG A 185 -7.81 10.14 -6.42
CA ARG A 185 -6.63 10.56 -5.66
C ARG A 185 -6.57 10.00 -4.25
N VAL A 186 -7.66 9.41 -3.77
CA VAL A 186 -7.72 8.73 -2.47
C VAL A 186 -6.98 7.38 -2.59
N PRO A 187 -6.10 7.05 -1.63
CA PRO A 187 -5.37 5.79 -1.63
C PRO A 187 -6.31 4.60 -1.39
N VAL A 188 -6.31 3.64 -2.33
CA VAL A 188 -7.15 2.42 -2.27
C VAL A 188 -6.33 1.13 -2.32
N TRP A 189 -5.14 1.15 -1.72
CA TRP A 189 -4.22 0.00 -1.67
C TRP A 189 -4.33 -0.80 -0.37
N GLY A 190 -3.76 -2.00 -0.35
CA GLY A 190 -3.55 -2.81 0.85
C GLY A 190 -4.62 -3.87 1.16
N ALA A 191 -5.79 -3.83 0.53
CA ALA A 191 -6.86 -4.81 0.80
C ALA A 191 -6.44 -6.26 0.47
N ALA A 192 -5.79 -6.50 -0.68
CA ALA A 192 -5.29 -7.84 -1.03
C ALA A 192 -4.25 -8.35 -0.01
N LEU A 193 -3.37 -7.46 0.48
CA LEU A 193 -2.41 -7.78 1.54
C LEU A 193 -3.12 -8.12 2.85
N CYS A 194 -4.12 -7.34 3.24
CA CYS A 194 -4.91 -7.58 4.45
C CYS A 194 -5.52 -8.98 4.41
N TYR A 195 -6.27 -9.29 3.35
CA TYR A 195 -6.93 -10.58 3.19
C TYR A 195 -5.93 -11.74 3.18
N SER A 196 -4.82 -11.64 2.45
CA SER A 196 -3.83 -12.73 2.47
C SER A 196 -3.22 -12.95 3.85
N ARG A 197 -3.00 -11.89 4.64
CA ARG A 197 -2.45 -12.01 5.99
C ARG A 197 -3.43 -12.63 6.97
N ILE A 198 -4.73 -12.38 6.79
CA ILE A 198 -5.76 -13.11 7.52
C ILE A 198 -5.72 -14.58 7.11
N GLY A 199 -5.63 -14.88 5.81
CA GLY A 199 -5.46 -16.24 5.29
C GLY A 199 -4.30 -16.99 5.95
N ASP A 200 -3.13 -16.37 6.02
CA ASP A 200 -1.93 -16.94 6.66
C ASP A 200 -2.22 -17.30 8.14
N LEU A 201 -2.86 -16.41 8.89
CA LEU A 201 -3.21 -16.65 10.30
C LEU A 201 -4.28 -17.73 10.47
N MET A 202 -5.20 -17.87 9.51
CA MET A 202 -6.22 -18.94 9.54
C MET A 202 -5.59 -20.31 9.28
N ILE A 203 -4.60 -20.40 8.38
CA ILE A 203 -3.80 -21.63 8.19
C ILE A 203 -3.13 -22.03 9.49
N GLU A 204 -2.46 -21.10 10.17
CA GLU A 204 -1.78 -21.38 11.43
C GLU A 204 -2.75 -21.83 12.55
N LYS A 205 -4.00 -21.38 12.50
CA LYS A 205 -5.07 -21.80 13.42
C LYS A 205 -5.76 -23.11 13.00
N GLY A 206 -5.40 -23.69 11.85
CA GLY A 206 -6.02 -24.89 11.29
C GLY A 206 -7.37 -24.66 10.62
N ASP A 207 -7.84 -23.42 10.49
CA ASP A 207 -9.09 -23.09 9.79
C ASP A 207 -8.83 -22.91 8.28
N ILE A 208 -8.64 -24.03 7.60
CA ILE A 208 -8.36 -24.10 6.17
C ILE A 208 -9.50 -23.51 5.33
N SER A 209 -10.75 -23.66 5.77
CA SER A 209 -11.92 -23.16 5.07
C SER A 209 -11.93 -21.62 5.05
N SER A 210 -11.72 -20.98 6.20
CA SER A 210 -11.59 -19.53 6.26
C SER A 210 -10.35 -19.03 5.51
N ALA A 211 -9.23 -19.74 5.61
CA ALA A 211 -8.00 -19.37 4.89
C ALA A 211 -8.23 -19.28 3.37
N ARG A 212 -8.87 -20.30 2.78
CA ARG A 212 -9.23 -20.31 1.36
C ARG A 212 -10.08 -19.10 0.99
N ARG A 213 -11.15 -18.84 1.73
CA ARG A 213 -12.05 -17.70 1.48
C ARG A 213 -11.27 -16.38 1.45
N TYR A 214 -10.40 -16.15 2.42
CA TYR A 214 -9.61 -14.91 2.46
C TYR A 214 -8.57 -14.81 1.34
N TYR A 215 -7.96 -15.91 0.91
CA TYR A 215 -7.11 -15.86 -0.28
C TYR A 215 -7.92 -15.59 -1.56
N ASP A 216 -9.13 -16.15 -1.69
CA ASP A 216 -10.04 -15.84 -2.80
C ASP A 216 -10.45 -14.36 -2.78
N ASP A 217 -10.78 -13.80 -1.61
CA ASP A 217 -11.08 -12.37 -1.44
C ASP A 217 -9.90 -11.48 -1.87
N ALA A 218 -8.67 -11.87 -1.53
CA ALA A 218 -7.46 -11.17 -1.97
C ALA A 218 -7.32 -11.17 -3.50
N LEU A 219 -7.67 -12.27 -4.17
CA LEU A 219 -7.63 -12.40 -5.63
C LEU A 219 -8.78 -11.68 -6.33
N GLN A 220 -9.93 -11.51 -5.68
CA GLN A 220 -10.99 -10.64 -6.17
C GLN A 220 -10.54 -9.17 -6.19
N VAL A 221 -9.76 -8.74 -5.20
CA VAL A 221 -9.17 -7.39 -5.16
C VAL A 221 -8.08 -7.24 -6.22
N ASN A 222 -7.16 -8.20 -6.30
CA ASN A 222 -6.10 -8.21 -7.28
C ASN A 222 -5.84 -9.64 -7.80
N PRO A 223 -6.29 -9.97 -9.02
CA PRO A 223 -6.11 -11.30 -9.61
C PRO A 223 -4.64 -11.70 -9.81
N LEU A 224 -3.72 -10.73 -9.81
CA LEU A 224 -2.28 -10.95 -9.94
C LEU A 224 -1.58 -11.08 -8.59
N TYR A 225 -2.30 -11.07 -7.46
CA TYR A 225 -1.70 -11.06 -6.13
C TYR A 225 -1.06 -12.40 -5.75
N GLU A 226 0.23 -12.53 -6.04
CA GLU A 226 1.02 -13.76 -5.88
C GLU A 226 0.96 -14.39 -4.47
N PRO A 227 1.00 -13.64 -3.35
CA PRO A 227 0.89 -14.27 -2.02
C PRO A 227 -0.38 -15.10 -1.84
N ALA A 228 -1.53 -14.63 -2.33
CA ALA A 228 -2.78 -15.35 -2.21
C ALA A 228 -2.82 -16.61 -3.09
N LYS A 229 -2.30 -16.53 -4.33
CA LYS A 229 -2.15 -17.71 -5.21
C LYS A 229 -1.31 -18.79 -4.55
N LYS A 230 -0.18 -18.40 -3.93
CA LYS A 230 0.69 -19.34 -3.20
C LYS A 230 0.00 -19.95 -1.99
N GLY A 231 -0.77 -19.16 -1.25
CA GLY A 231 -1.58 -19.66 -0.13
C GLY A 231 -2.56 -20.75 -0.56
N LEU A 232 -3.32 -20.52 -1.63
CA LEU A 232 -4.26 -21.51 -2.19
C LEU A 232 -3.57 -22.79 -2.67
N LEU A 233 -2.45 -22.66 -3.39
CA LEU A 233 -1.65 -23.82 -3.83
C LEU A 233 -1.13 -24.64 -2.64
N GLY A 234 -0.73 -23.97 -1.56
CA GLY A 234 -0.32 -24.63 -0.32
C GLY A 234 -1.42 -25.52 0.26
N ILE A 235 -2.65 -24.99 0.35
CA ILE A 235 -3.83 -25.74 0.83
C ILE A 235 -4.10 -26.97 -0.04
N GLU A 236 -3.96 -26.85 -1.37
CA GLU A 236 -4.25 -27.95 -2.30
C GLU A 236 -3.23 -29.09 -2.21
N HIS A 237 -1.97 -28.78 -1.92
CA HIS A 237 -0.94 -29.79 -1.71
C HIS A 237 -1.11 -30.56 -0.39
N GLU A 238 -1.58 -29.91 0.68
CA GLU A 238 -1.86 -30.59 1.95
C GLU A 238 -3.00 -31.60 1.85
N LYS A 239 -4.03 -31.32 1.04
CA LYS A 239 -5.14 -32.26 0.80
C LYS A 239 -4.73 -33.56 0.08
N LYS A 240 -3.57 -33.59 -0.57
CA LYS A 240 -3.08 -34.73 -1.36
C LYS A 240 -2.10 -35.63 -0.58
N LYS A 241 -1.76 -35.28 0.66
CA LYS A 241 -0.95 -36.10 1.57
C LYS A 241 -1.84 -36.88 2.51
#